data_AF-A0A957K423-F1
#
_entry.id   AF-A0A957K423-F1
#
_cell.length_a   1.000
_cell.length_b   1.000
_cell.length_c   1.000
_cell.angle_alpha   90.00
_cell.angle_beta   90.00
_cell.angle_gamma   90.00
#
_symmetry.space_group_name_H-M   'P 1'
#
loop_
_entity.id
_entity.type
_entity.pdbx_description
1 polymer ?
#
loop_
_entity_poly.entity_id
_entity_poly.type
_entity_poly.pdbx_seq_one_letter_code
_entity_poly.pdbx_strand_id
1 'polypeptide(L)'
;MSTNLNTSLRNSAAKIAEFVENAAEMSVETKFVVVSDDGATEPKLAAKTVVKLDGDSETTVPLQEAEGGRLEVDSDLYAVHERNVATAIEYRARMLGALMGAFSSITGRSA
;
A
#
# COMPACT_ATOMS: atom_id res chain seq x y z
N MET A 1 8.67 -35.24 -19.64
CA MET A 1 8.92 -34.42 -18.42
C MET A 1 9.22 -32.95 -18.72
N SER A 2 9.72 -32.60 -19.91
CA SER A 2 9.99 -31.21 -20.35
C SER A 2 8.76 -30.32 -20.52
N THR A 3 7.61 -30.88 -20.92
CA THR A 3 6.36 -30.10 -21.15
C THR A 3 5.77 -29.56 -19.85
N ASN A 4 5.76 -30.35 -18.77
CA ASN A 4 5.25 -29.91 -17.46
C ASN A 4 6.11 -28.80 -16.85
N LEU A 5 7.44 -28.89 -16.99
CA LEU A 5 8.36 -27.86 -16.47
C LEU A 5 8.16 -26.52 -17.19
N ASN A 6 8.04 -26.53 -18.53
CA ASN A 6 7.77 -25.32 -19.31
C ASN A 6 6.42 -24.69 -18.99
N THR A 7 5.38 -25.51 -18.77
CA THR A 7 4.05 -25.01 -18.38
C THR A 7 4.06 -24.41 -16.97
N SER A 8 4.73 -25.05 -16.01
CA SER A 8 4.88 -24.52 -14.64
C SER A 8 5.68 -23.21 -14.59
N LEU A 9 6.74 -23.08 -15.39
CA LEU A 9 7.52 -21.85 -15.53
C LEU A 9 6.69 -20.70 -16.11
N ARG A 10 5.95 -20.94 -17.20
CA ARG A 10 5.08 -19.93 -17.81
C ARG A 10 3.95 -19.49 -16.89
N ASN A 11 3.31 -20.43 -16.18
CA ASN A 11 2.25 -20.11 -15.23
C ASN A 11 2.78 -19.31 -14.03
N SER A 12 4.01 -19.58 -13.59
CA SER A 12 4.66 -18.80 -12.54
C SER A 12 5.01 -17.39 -13.02
N ALA A 13 5.55 -17.24 -14.23
CA ALA A 13 5.84 -15.95 -14.84
C ALA A 13 4.58 -15.08 -15.05
N ALA A 14 3.48 -15.69 -15.47
CA ALA A 14 2.20 -14.99 -15.63
C ALA A 14 1.65 -14.47 -14.29
N LYS A 15 1.69 -15.31 -13.24
CA LYS A 15 1.31 -14.89 -11.88
C LYS A 15 2.23 -13.80 -11.32
N ILE A 16 3.51 -13.82 -11.68
CA ILE A 16 4.45 -12.75 -11.31
C ILE A 16 4.08 -11.45 -12.02
N ALA A 17 3.83 -11.48 -13.33
CA ALA A 17 3.47 -10.28 -14.08
C ALA A 17 2.19 -9.65 -13.53
N GLU A 18 1.15 -10.45 -13.31
CA GLU A 18 -0.12 -10.02 -12.70
C GLU A 18 0.10 -9.48 -11.28
N PHE A 19 0.96 -10.09 -10.48
CA PHE A 19 1.26 -9.61 -9.14
C PHE A 19 2.09 -8.31 -9.15
N VAL A 20 3.07 -8.18 -10.05
CA VAL A 20 3.85 -6.95 -10.20
C VAL A 20 2.96 -5.81 -10.67
N GLU A 21 2.01 -6.06 -11.56
CA GLU A 21 0.98 -5.08 -11.95
C GLU A 21 0.10 -4.69 -10.76
N ASN A 22 -0.40 -5.66 -9.98
CA ASN A 22 -1.24 -5.39 -8.81
C ASN A 22 -0.49 -4.74 -7.64
N ALA A 23 0.80 -5.05 -7.49
CA ALA A 23 1.68 -4.49 -6.47
C ALA A 23 2.43 -3.27 -6.97
N ALA A 24 2.17 -2.76 -8.19
CA ALA A 24 2.85 -1.59 -8.73
C ALA A 24 2.55 -0.34 -7.90
N GLU A 25 1.34 -0.27 -7.34
CA GLU A 25 0.85 0.88 -6.59
C GLU A 25 0.25 0.43 -5.25
N MET A 26 0.59 1.16 -4.19
CA MET A 26 -0.05 1.03 -2.89
C MET A 26 -0.69 2.36 -2.53
N SER A 27 -2.02 2.39 -2.38
CA SER A 27 -2.76 3.56 -1.90
C SER A 27 -3.13 3.36 -0.43
N VAL A 28 -2.79 4.33 0.40
CA VAL A 28 -3.21 4.42 1.80
C VAL A 28 -4.15 5.62 1.92
N GLU A 29 -5.39 5.36 2.33
CA GLU A 29 -6.39 6.40 2.56
C GLU A 29 -6.76 6.42 4.04
N THR A 30 -6.71 7.59 4.65
CA THR A 30 -7.28 7.82 5.98
C THR A 30 -8.56 8.61 5.80
N LYS A 31 -9.67 8.04 6.28
CA LYS A 31 -11.00 8.62 6.20
C LYS A 31 -11.49 8.94 7.60
N PHE A 32 -12.26 10.01 7.73
CA PHE A 32 -12.94 10.37 8.96
C PHE A 32 -14.45 10.23 8.82
N VAL A 33 -15.11 9.92 9.92
CA VAL A 33 -16.55 9.96 10.08
C VAL A 33 -16.85 10.83 11.29
N VAL A 34 -17.90 11.65 11.22
CA VAL A 34 -18.42 12.37 12.38
C VAL A 34 -19.51 11.51 12.98
N VAL A 35 -19.40 11.21 14.27
CA VAL A 35 -20.39 10.42 15.01
C VAL A 35 -21.19 11.38 15.89
N SER A 36 -22.51 11.36 15.75
CA SER A 36 -23.46 12.09 16.59
C SER A 36 -24.57 11.16 17.08
N ASP A 37 -25.49 11.71 17.89
CA ASP A 37 -26.66 10.98 18.41
C ASP A 37 -27.58 10.45 17.29
N ASP A 38 -27.56 11.08 16.12
CA ASP A 38 -28.32 10.68 14.93
C ASP A 38 -27.60 9.63 14.06
N GLY A 39 -26.38 9.22 14.43
CA GLY A 39 -25.58 8.22 13.74
C GLY A 39 -24.24 8.74 13.20
N ALA A 40 -23.57 7.91 12.39
CA ALA A 40 -22.30 8.26 11.76
C ALA A 40 -22.52 8.84 10.36
N THR A 41 -21.76 9.88 10.00
CA THR A 41 -21.74 10.41 8.64
C THR A 41 -21.04 9.44 7.68
N GLU A 42 -21.26 9.63 6.38
CA GLU A 42 -20.46 8.98 5.34
C GLU A 42 -18.96 9.29 5.51
N PRO A 43 -18.08 8.30 5.25
CA PRO A 43 -16.63 8.50 5.32
C PRO A 43 -16.14 9.57 4.34
N LYS A 44 -15.38 10.54 4.86
CA LYS A 44 -14.74 11.60 4.07
C LYS A 44 -13.23 11.41 4.04
N LEU A 45 -12.60 11.65 2.88
CA LEU A 45 -11.15 11.54 2.74
C LEU A 45 -10.46 12.64 3.55
N ALA A 46 -9.55 12.23 4.43
CA ALA A 46 -8.79 13.10 5.31
C ALA A 46 -7.34 13.24 4.84
N ALA A 47 -6.73 12.12 4.46
CA ALA A 47 -5.37 12.07 3.93
C ALA A 47 -5.21 10.89 2.96
N LYS A 48 -4.31 11.03 1.99
CA LYS A 48 -4.02 9.98 1.01
C LYS A 48 -2.52 9.95 0.71
N THR A 49 -1.96 8.75 0.69
CA THR A 49 -0.60 8.52 0.19
C THR A 49 -0.65 7.44 -0.89
N VAL A 50 -0.01 7.69 -2.02
CA VAL A 50 0.22 6.70 -3.08
C VAL A 50 1.70 6.41 -3.14
N VAL A 51 2.09 5.14 -3.05
CA VAL A 51 3.49 4.70 -3.12
C VAL A 51 3.63 3.68 -4.24
N LYS A 52 4.40 4.04 -5.28
CA LYS A 52 4.74 3.17 -6.39
C LYS A 52 5.92 2.25 -6.05
N LEU A 53 6.06 1.16 -6.80
CA LEU A 53 7.11 0.16 -6.59
C LEU A 53 8.52 0.70 -6.92
N ASP A 54 8.63 1.70 -7.78
CA ASP A 54 9.88 2.41 -8.11
C ASP A 54 10.32 3.42 -7.03
N GLY A 55 9.51 3.60 -5.98
CA GLY A 55 9.79 4.52 -4.88
C GLY A 55 9.17 5.91 -5.08
N ASP A 56 8.57 6.19 -6.24
CA ASP A 56 7.82 7.43 -6.42
C ASP A 56 6.61 7.43 -5.48
N SER A 57 6.41 8.55 -4.79
CA SER A 57 5.28 8.71 -3.87
C SER A 57 4.65 10.09 -3.97
N GLU A 58 3.34 10.11 -3.75
CA GLU A 58 2.53 11.33 -3.68
C GLU A 58 1.73 11.30 -2.37
N THR A 59 1.66 12.43 -1.68
CA THR A 59 0.94 12.55 -0.40
C THR A 59 0.05 13.79 -0.40
N THR A 60 -1.24 13.59 -0.17
CA THR A 60 -2.20 14.64 0.16
C THR A 60 -2.30 14.77 1.67
N VAL A 61 -1.94 15.93 2.21
CA VAL A 61 -1.94 16.24 3.64
C VAL A 61 -3.18 17.03 4.07
N PRO A 62 -3.72 16.79 5.27
CA PRO A 62 -4.83 17.57 5.80
C PRO A 62 -4.35 18.96 6.23
N LEU A 63 -5.02 20.00 5.73
CA LEU A 63 -4.76 21.38 6.12
C LEU A 63 -5.98 21.94 6.86
N GLN A 64 -5.72 22.74 7.88
CA GLN A 64 -6.70 23.54 8.61
C GLN A 64 -6.36 25.03 8.47
N GLU A 65 -7.40 25.86 8.46
CA GLU A 65 -7.23 27.31 8.56
C GLU A 65 -6.95 27.69 10.01
N ALA A 66 -5.77 28.24 10.24
CA ALA A 66 -5.37 28.87 11.49
C ALA A 66 -5.83 30.34 11.54
N GLU A 67 -5.67 30.95 12.71
CA GLU A 67 -6.04 32.34 12.94
C GLU A 67 -5.31 33.28 11.96
N GLY A 68 -6.07 34.16 11.30
CA GLY A 68 -5.54 35.06 10.28
C GLY A 68 -5.41 34.48 8.87
N GLY A 69 -6.03 33.32 8.59
CA GLY A 69 -6.09 32.74 7.24
C GLY A 69 -4.82 32.01 6.81
N ARG A 70 -3.96 31.66 7.77
CA ARG A 70 -2.79 30.80 7.52
C ARG A 70 -3.26 29.35 7.39
N LEU A 71 -2.65 28.60 6.48
CA LEU A 71 -2.87 27.15 6.39
C LEU A 71 -1.83 26.45 7.26
N GLU A 72 -2.31 25.58 8.15
CA GLU A 72 -1.47 24.74 9.00
C GLU A 72 -1.85 23.27 8.79
N VAL A 73 -0.87 22.37 8.87
CA VAL A 73 -1.14 20.94 8.79
C VAL A 73 -1.87 20.52 10.05
N ASP A 74 -2.95 19.76 9.90
CA ASP A 74 -3.57 19.06 11.03
C ASP A 74 -2.62 17.94 11.47
N SER A 75 -1.81 18.23 12.49
CA SER A 75 -0.73 17.34 12.95
C SER A 75 -1.25 16.03 13.52
N ASP A 76 -2.42 16.04 14.15
CA ASP A 76 -2.98 14.86 14.80
C ASP A 76 -3.49 13.87 13.74
N LEU A 77 -4.24 14.39 12.77
CA LEU A 77 -4.72 13.59 11.65
C LEU A 77 -3.57 13.11 10.76
N TYR A 78 -2.58 13.97 10.53
CA TYR A 78 -1.38 13.61 9.77
C TYR A 78 -0.57 12.52 10.48
N ALA A 79 -0.38 12.59 11.80
CA ALA A 79 0.32 11.56 12.57
C ALA A 79 -0.38 10.20 12.53
N VAL A 80 -1.72 10.18 12.55
CA VAL A 80 -2.49 8.94 12.33
C VAL A 80 -2.23 8.39 10.94
N HIS A 81 -2.24 9.25 9.92
CA HIS A 81 -1.95 8.85 8.56
C HIS A 81 -0.55 8.29 8.39
N GLU A 82 0.48 8.94 8.95
CA GLU A 82 1.87 8.45 8.91
C GLU A 82 2.00 7.05 9.51
N ARG A 83 1.33 6.77 10.65
CA ARG A 83 1.32 5.43 11.25
C ARG A 83 0.67 4.39 10.33
N ASN A 84 -0.41 4.75 9.66
CA ASN A 84 -1.07 3.88 8.68
C ASN A 84 -0.15 3.60 7.49
N VAL A 85 0.53 4.63 6.97
CA VAL A 85 1.50 4.51 5.87
C VAL A 85 2.67 3.60 6.27
N ALA A 86 3.27 3.81 7.45
CA ALA A 86 4.35 2.99 7.96
C ALA A 86 3.93 1.51 8.08
N THR A 87 2.75 1.25 8.66
CA THR A 87 2.19 -0.10 8.79
C THR A 87 1.98 -0.76 7.42
N ALA A 88 1.49 -0.01 6.43
CA ALA A 88 1.27 -0.50 5.08
C ALA A 88 2.59 -0.84 4.37
N ILE A 89 3.63 0.00 4.53
CA ILE A 89 4.98 -0.25 4.00
C ILE A 89 5.55 -1.53 4.60
N GLU A 90 5.47 -1.70 5.93
CA GLU A 90 5.97 -2.91 6.60
C GLU A 90 5.23 -4.18 6.14
N TYR A 91 3.92 -4.09 5.92
CA TYR A 91 3.15 -5.20 5.39
C TYR A 91 3.57 -5.54 3.95
N ARG A 92 3.70 -4.54 3.07
CA ARG A 92 4.17 -4.72 1.69
C ARG A 92 5.56 -5.32 1.65
N ALA A 93 6.48 -4.87 2.50
CA ALA A 93 7.83 -5.42 2.61
C ALA A 93 7.82 -6.90 3.04
N ARG A 94 7.00 -7.26 4.03
CA ARG A 94 6.84 -8.66 4.46
C ARG A 94 6.28 -9.55 3.35
N MET A 95 5.29 -9.07 2.61
CA MET A 95 4.73 -9.82 1.48
C MET A 95 5.75 -10.02 0.35
N LEU A 96 6.47 -8.96 -0.04
CA LEU A 96 7.52 -9.05 -1.05
C LEU A 96 8.66 -9.98 -0.61
N GLY A 97 9.06 -9.91 0.66
CA GLY A 97 10.07 -10.81 1.24
C GLY A 97 9.62 -12.28 1.24
N ALA A 98 8.39 -12.57 1.66
CA ALA A 98 7.83 -13.92 1.62
C ALA A 98 7.77 -14.49 0.19
N LEU A 99 7.43 -13.63 -0.78
CA LEU A 99 7.38 -13.98 -2.19
C LEU A 99 8.78 -14.30 -2.75
N MET A 100 9.77 -13.45 -2.48
CA MET A 100 11.17 -13.70 -2.85
C MET A 100 11.70 -15.00 -2.21
N GLY A 101 11.33 -15.25 -0.95
CA GLY A 101 11.61 -16.50 -0.25
C GLY A 101 11.02 -17.71 -0.97
N ALA A 102 9.74 -17.65 -1.34
CA ALA A 102 9.08 -18.70 -2.12
C ALA A 102 9.80 -18.96 -3.46
N PHE A 103 10.23 -17.90 -4.17
CA PHE A 103 10.99 -18.06 -5.42
C PHE A 103 12.35 -18.70 -5.23
N SER A 104 13.12 -18.27 -4.23
CA SER A 104 14.43 -18.87 -3.93
C SER A 104 14.31 -20.36 -3.59
N SER A 105 13.22 -20.77 -2.94
CA SER A 105 12.95 -22.18 -2.61
C SER A 105 12.59 -23.03 -3.84
N ILE A 106 12.00 -22.43 -4.88
CA ILE A 106 11.68 -23.10 -6.15
C ILE A 106 12.93 -23.27 -7.00
N THR A 107 13.83 -22.28 -7.02
CA THR A 107 15.07 -22.33 -7.81
C THR A 107 16.20 -23.13 -7.12
N GLY A 108 16.18 -23.22 -5.78
CA GLY A 108 17.21 -23.91 -4.99
C GLY A 108 17.05 -25.42 -4.84
N ARG A 109 16.00 -26.05 -5.39
CA ARG A 109 15.74 -27.51 -5.24
C ARG A 109 16.27 -28.36 -6.41
N SER A 110 17.25 -27.85 -7.16
CA SER A 110 17.85 -28.54 -8.32
C SER A 110 19.38 -28.64 -8.28
N ALA A 111 19.98 -28.66 -7.09
CA ALA A 111 21.36 -29.07 -6.89
C ALA A 111 21.41 -30.30 -5.97
#